data_AF-A0A7M7P3F0-F1
#
_entry.id   AF-A0A7M7P3F0-F1
#
_cell.length_a   1.000
_cell.length_b   1.000
_cell.length_c   1.000
_cell.angle_alpha   90.00
_cell.angle_beta   90.00
_cell.angle_gamma   90.00
#
_symmetry.space_group_name_H-M   'P 1'
#
loop_
_entity.id
_entity.type
_entity.pdbx_description
1 polymer ?
#
loop_
_entity_poly.entity_id
_entity_poly.type
_entity_poly.pdbx_seq_one_letter_code
_entity_poly.pdbx_strand_id
1 'polypeptide(L)'
;MEGLTESLAIRMKAFNVKLTSVVPGPVATSINDNIVEGNRLPSRKKVDPITREQLKILSTHQKHYFEEMFQTTEEITDIVQKIIEMDLYNGPVRFLTSEDVRLRTAMKFSDIGAVTWMNFIRKIIEEPIIADSKPKHDESQI
;
A
#
# COMPACT_ATOMS: atom_id res chain seq x y z
N MET A 1 -8.76 -9.33 4.37
CA MET A 1 -9.47 -9.53 3.08
C MET A 1 -8.87 -10.67 2.27
N GLU A 2 -7.56 -10.70 2.00
CA GLU A 2 -6.94 -11.73 1.13
C GLU A 2 -7.28 -13.17 1.51
N GLY A 3 -6.98 -13.61 2.74
CA GLY A 3 -7.26 -15.00 3.15
C GLY A 3 -8.75 -15.35 3.13
N LEU A 4 -9.63 -14.37 3.32
CA LEU A 4 -11.08 -14.55 3.18
C LEU A 4 -11.46 -14.78 1.71
N THR A 5 -10.98 -13.93 0.80
CA THR A 5 -11.22 -14.07 -0.64
C THR A 5 -10.71 -15.42 -1.14
N GLU A 6 -9.50 -15.81 -0.78
CA GLU A 6 -8.92 -17.10 -1.19
C GLU A 6 -9.74 -18.29 -0.68
N SER A 7 -10.14 -18.25 0.60
CA SER A 7 -10.95 -19.31 1.21
C SER A 7 -12.33 -19.42 0.56
N LEU A 8 -12.96 -18.28 0.27
CA LEU A 8 -14.27 -18.24 -0.38
C LEU A 8 -14.21 -18.61 -1.86
N ALA A 9 -13.18 -18.20 -2.60
CA ALA A 9 -13.07 -18.46 -4.03
C ALA A 9 -13.14 -19.97 -4.34
N ILE A 10 -12.52 -20.80 -3.50
CA ILE A 10 -12.58 -22.27 -3.61
C ILE A 10 -14.02 -22.77 -3.47
N ARG A 11 -14.77 -22.24 -2.49
CA ARG A 11 -16.17 -22.63 -2.23
C ARG A 11 -17.11 -22.10 -3.32
N MET A 12 -16.90 -20.88 -3.79
CA MET A 12 -17.74 -20.21 -4.78
C MET A 12 -17.66 -20.88 -6.16
N LYS A 13 -16.56 -21.59 -6.47
CA LYS A 13 -16.44 -22.38 -7.69
C LYS A 13 -17.56 -23.42 -7.86
N ALA A 14 -18.05 -24.01 -6.76
CA ALA A 14 -19.16 -24.97 -6.80
C ALA A 14 -20.50 -24.33 -7.22
N PHE A 15 -20.63 -23.01 -7.06
CA PHE A 15 -21.83 -22.24 -7.41
C PHE A 15 -21.68 -21.47 -8.72
N ASN A 16 -20.60 -21.73 -9.47
CA ASN A 16 -20.23 -20.95 -10.65
C ASN A 16 -20.11 -19.43 -10.38
N VAL A 17 -19.73 -19.07 -9.15
CA VAL A 17 -19.48 -17.69 -8.74
C VAL A 17 -17.98 -17.41 -8.80
N LYS A 18 -17.60 -16.38 -9.56
CA LYS A 18 -16.22 -15.93 -9.71
C LYS A 18 -15.92 -14.91 -8.61
N LEU A 19 -14.88 -15.15 -7.82
CA LEU A 19 -14.42 -14.26 -6.77
C LEU A 19 -12.93 -13.99 -6.93
N THR A 20 -12.56 -12.71 -7.00
CA THR A 20 -11.16 -12.27 -7.13
C THR A 20 -10.97 -10.96 -6.35
N SER A 21 -9.73 -10.66 -5.97
CA SER A 21 -9.36 -9.39 -5.35
C SER A 21 -8.59 -8.53 -6.34
N VAL A 22 -8.97 -7.27 -6.46
CA VAL A 22 -8.17 -6.24 -7.14
C VAL A 22 -7.33 -5.55 -6.07
N VAL A 23 -6.00 -5.60 -6.23
CA VAL A 23 -5.04 -5.05 -5.28
C VAL A 23 -4.40 -3.82 -5.92
N PRO A 24 -4.95 -2.63 -5.64
CA PRO A 24 -4.44 -1.40 -6.21
C PRO A 24 -3.09 -0.99 -5.61
N GLY A 25 -2.29 -0.23 -6.37
CA GLY A 25 -1.25 0.63 -5.80
C GLY A 25 -1.86 1.84 -5.09
N PRO A 26 -1.07 2.90 -4.82
CA PRO A 26 -1.63 4.19 -4.43
C PRO A 26 -2.66 4.65 -5.47
N VAL A 27 -3.83 5.12 -5.05
CA VAL A 27 -4.88 5.61 -5.96
C VAL A 27 -5.23 7.04 -5.59
N ALA A 28 -5.22 7.93 -6.58
CA ALA A 28 -5.64 9.33 -6.44
C ALA A 28 -7.14 9.39 -6.18
N THR A 29 -7.52 9.30 -4.91
CA THR A 29 -8.88 9.49 -4.40
C THR A 29 -8.85 10.56 -3.31
N SER A 30 -10.00 10.93 -2.77
CA SER A 30 -10.10 11.78 -1.57
C SER A 30 -9.46 11.17 -0.32
N ILE A 31 -8.92 9.93 -0.38
CA ILE A 31 -8.07 9.37 0.67
C ILE A 31 -6.79 10.19 0.88
N ASN A 32 -6.30 10.93 -0.12
CA ASN A 32 -5.12 11.77 0.06
C ASN A 32 -5.31 12.83 1.17
N ASP A 33 -6.52 13.36 1.34
CA ASP A 33 -6.84 14.26 2.46
C ASP A 33 -6.83 13.53 3.81
N ASN A 34 -7.28 12.26 3.83
CA ASN A 34 -7.24 11.39 5.01
C ASN A 34 -5.81 10.92 5.35
N ILE A 35 -4.90 10.86 4.37
CA ILE A 35 -3.48 10.54 4.58
C ILE A 35 -2.79 11.71 5.29
N VAL A 36 -3.12 12.96 4.97
CA VAL A 36 -2.60 14.13 5.70
C VAL A 36 -3.10 14.13 7.14
N GLU A 37 -4.34 13.75 7.40
CA GLU A 37 -4.88 13.63 8.76
C GLU A 37 -4.36 12.40 9.52
N GLY A 38 -4.13 11.28 8.82
CA GLY A 38 -3.60 10.02 9.36
C GLY A 38 -2.08 10.00 9.57
N ASN A 39 -1.34 10.85 8.86
CA ASN A 39 0.10 11.06 9.06
C ASN A 39 0.42 12.01 10.23
N ARG A 40 -0.58 12.42 11.02
CA ARG A 40 -0.34 13.12 12.29
C ARG A 40 0.43 12.18 13.21
N LEU A 41 1.67 12.56 13.52
CA LEU A 41 2.49 11.79 14.46
C LEU A 41 1.74 11.65 15.80
N PRO A 42 1.70 10.44 16.38
CA PRO A 42 1.07 10.22 17.68
C PRO A 42 1.72 11.10 18.76
N SER A 43 1.01 11.41 19.84
CA SER A 43 1.53 12.23 20.94
C SER A 43 2.85 11.67 21.51
N ARG A 44 3.77 12.55 21.93
CA ARG A 44 5.05 12.16 22.57
C ARG A 44 4.86 11.32 23.83
N LYS A 45 3.67 11.39 24.45
CA LYS A 45 3.33 10.58 25.64
C LYS A 45 2.97 9.13 25.31
N LYS A 46 2.73 8.78 24.03
CA LYS A 46 2.23 7.46 23.61
C LYS A 46 3.29 6.59 22.90
N VAL A 47 4.39 7.19 22.44
CA VAL A 47 5.41 6.53 21.62
C VAL A 47 6.77 7.06 22.03
N ASP A 48 7.75 6.17 22.16
CA ASP A 48 9.13 6.56 22.49
C ASP A 48 9.76 7.41 21.36
N PRO A 49 10.81 8.19 21.67
CA PRO A 49 11.40 9.11 20.70
C PRO A 49 11.94 8.45 19.43
N ILE A 50 12.50 7.23 19.54
CA ILE A 50 13.12 6.54 18.40
C ILE A 50 12.02 6.07 17.44
N THR A 51 11.01 5.37 17.96
CA THR A 51 9.88 4.90 17.16
C THR A 51 9.13 6.09 16.53
N ARG A 52 9.02 7.22 17.23
CA ARG A 52 8.40 8.43 16.70
C ARG A 52 9.17 9.00 15.49
N GLU A 53 10.49 9.04 15.54
CA GLU A 53 11.29 9.52 14.41
C GLU A 53 11.22 8.53 13.23
N GLN A 54 11.24 7.22 13.49
CA GLN A 54 11.05 6.21 12.45
C GLN A 54 9.69 6.34 11.76
N LEU A 55 8.62 6.59 12.53
CA LEU A 55 7.29 6.86 11.97
C LEU A 55 7.29 8.10 11.07
N LYS A 56 8.00 9.16 11.46
CA LYS A 56 8.14 10.37 10.64
C LYS A 56 8.84 10.08 9.31
N ILE A 57 9.95 9.33 9.33
CA ILE A 57 10.67 8.91 8.13
C ILE A 57 9.75 8.09 7.21
N LEU A 58 9.04 7.10 7.77
CA LEU A 58 8.12 6.25 7.01
C LEU A 58 6.95 7.05 6.41
N SER A 59 6.37 8.00 7.15
CA SER A 59 5.31 8.87 6.63
C SER A 59 5.80 9.77 5.49
N THR A 60 7.02 10.32 5.58
CA THR A 60 7.62 11.10 4.48
C THR A 60 7.85 10.23 3.25
N HIS A 61 8.42 9.03 3.41
CA HIS A 61 8.59 8.08 2.31
C HIS A 61 7.25 7.68 1.68
N GLN A 62 6.23 7.40 2.50
CA GLN A 62 4.90 7.05 2.03
C GLN A 62 4.28 8.19 1.23
N LYS A 63 4.39 9.44 1.69
CA LYS A 63 3.89 10.60 0.94
C LYS A 63 4.53 10.69 -0.44
N HIS A 64 5.85 10.61 -0.52
CA HIS A 64 6.58 10.65 -1.79
C HIS A 64 6.17 9.51 -2.72
N TYR A 65 6.07 8.29 -2.18
CA TYR A 65 5.60 7.13 -2.93
C TYR A 65 4.18 7.32 -3.49
N PHE A 66 3.27 7.93 -2.72
CA PHE A 66 1.93 8.28 -3.20
C PHE A 66 1.94 9.35 -4.28
N GLU A 67 2.83 10.35 -4.19
CA GLU A 67 2.92 11.43 -5.19
C GLU A 67 3.51 10.94 -6.53
N GLU A 68 4.43 9.97 -6.50
CA GLU A 68 5.10 9.46 -7.71
C GLU A 68 4.39 8.28 -8.38
N MET A 69 3.80 7.39 -7.58
CA MET A 69 3.37 6.05 -8.04
C MET A 69 1.85 5.88 -8.06
N PHE A 70 1.07 6.97 -7.98
CA PHE A 70 -0.38 6.86 -7.96
C PHE A 70 -0.96 6.41 -9.29
N GLN A 71 -2.09 5.74 -9.19
CA GLN A 71 -3.00 5.42 -10.28
C GLN A 71 -4.24 6.30 -10.18
N THR A 72 -4.85 6.63 -11.32
CA THR A 72 -6.12 7.35 -11.30
C THR A 72 -7.29 6.41 -11.05
N THR A 73 -8.43 6.97 -10.64
CA THR A 73 -9.67 6.20 -10.48
C THR A 73 -10.15 5.57 -11.78
N GLU A 74 -9.90 6.24 -12.91
CA GLU A 74 -10.26 5.79 -14.25
C GLU A 74 -9.42 4.56 -14.62
N GLU A 75 -8.11 4.58 -14.37
CA GLU A 75 -7.23 3.43 -14.61
C GLU A 75 -7.68 2.19 -13.84
N ILE A 76 -8.05 2.36 -12.56
CA ILE A 76 -8.58 1.27 -11.74
C ILE A 76 -9.91 0.77 -12.29
N THR A 77 -10.80 1.67 -12.71
CA THR A 77 -12.10 1.32 -13.28
C THR A 77 -11.94 0.51 -14.56
N ASP A 78 -11.03 0.91 -15.45
CA ASP A 78 -10.72 0.18 -16.69
C ASP A 78 -10.18 -1.22 -16.42
N ILE A 79 -9.33 -1.37 -15.39
CA ILE A 79 -8.82 -2.69 -14.99
C ILE A 79 -9.96 -3.57 -14.46
N VAL A 80 -10.84 -3.02 -13.61
CA VAL A 80 -11.99 -3.76 -13.07
C VAL A 80 -12.94 -4.20 -14.19
N GLN A 81 -13.24 -3.32 -15.15
CA GLN A 81 -14.09 -3.64 -16.29
C GLN A 81 -13.50 -4.80 -17.11
N LYS A 82 -12.20 -4.76 -17.40
CA LYS A 82 -11.50 -5.86 -18.09
C LYS A 82 -11.61 -7.18 -17.32
N ILE A 83 -11.46 -7.15 -15.99
CA ILE A 83 -11.56 -8.37 -15.16
C ILE A 83 -12.96 -8.97 -15.20
N ILE A 84 -14.01 -8.14 -15.23
CA ILE A 84 -15.40 -8.60 -15.32
C ILE A 84 -15.65 -9.33 -16.64
N GLU A 85 -15.05 -8.85 -17.73
CA GLU A 85 -15.19 -9.43 -19.08
C GLU A 85 -14.33 -10.68 -19.29
N MET A 86 -13.33 -10.92 -18.44
CA MET A 86 -12.44 -12.08 -18.54
C MET A 86 -13.12 -13.39 -18.16
N ASP A 87 -12.74 -14.48 -18.84
CA ASP A 87 -13.09 -15.81 -18.37
C ASP A 87 -12.16 -16.26 -17.23
N LEU A 88 -12.65 -16.13 -15.99
CA LEU A 88 -11.92 -16.47 -14.78
C LEU A 88 -12.11 -17.92 -14.30
N TYR A 89 -12.62 -18.86 -15.10
CA TYR A 89 -12.88 -20.24 -14.63
C TYR A 89 -11.64 -20.91 -13.99
N ASN A 90 -10.45 -20.60 -14.51
CA ASN A 90 -9.14 -20.91 -13.91
C ASN A 90 -8.26 -19.64 -13.80
N GLY A 91 -8.90 -18.48 -13.64
CA GLY A 91 -8.23 -17.19 -13.54
C GLY A 91 -7.60 -16.96 -12.16
N PRO A 92 -6.77 -15.92 -12.02
CA PRO A 92 -6.13 -15.60 -10.75
C PRO A 92 -7.13 -15.05 -9.73
N VAL A 93 -6.93 -15.40 -8.46
CA VAL A 93 -7.66 -14.86 -7.30
C VAL A 93 -7.19 -13.46 -6.89
N ARG A 94 -6.09 -12.97 -7.47
CA ARG A 94 -5.54 -11.62 -7.25
C ARG A 94 -5.16 -10.97 -8.58
N PHE A 95 -5.60 -9.74 -8.78
CA PHE A 95 -5.14 -8.85 -9.85
C PHE A 95 -4.36 -7.68 -9.24
N LEU A 96 -3.07 -7.59 -9.58
CA LEU A 96 -2.19 -6.51 -9.15
C LEU A 96 -2.16 -5.42 -10.23
N THR A 97 -2.60 -4.22 -9.89
CA THR A 97 -2.94 -3.17 -10.88
C THR A 97 -1.76 -2.37 -11.40
N SER A 98 -0.60 -2.41 -10.72
CA SER A 98 0.61 -1.70 -11.11
C SER A 98 1.84 -2.60 -11.09
N GLU A 99 2.84 -2.25 -11.88
CA GLU A 99 4.12 -2.98 -11.91
C GLU A 99 4.84 -2.91 -10.56
N ASP A 100 4.81 -1.76 -9.89
CA ASP A 100 5.44 -1.61 -8.58
C ASP A 100 4.81 -2.54 -7.53
N VAL A 101 3.47 -2.66 -7.49
CA VAL A 101 2.80 -3.61 -6.58
C VAL A 101 3.19 -5.06 -6.91
N ARG A 102 3.34 -5.40 -8.20
CA ARG A 102 3.83 -6.71 -8.63
C ARG A 102 5.24 -6.97 -8.12
N LEU A 103 6.16 -6.02 -8.33
CA LEU A 103 7.55 -6.13 -7.90
C LEU A 103 7.69 -6.23 -6.37
N ARG A 104 6.95 -5.41 -5.62
CA ARG A 104 6.93 -5.46 -4.15
C ARG A 104 6.37 -6.78 -3.63
N THR A 105 5.31 -7.28 -4.26
CA THR A 105 4.73 -8.59 -3.93
C THR A 105 5.73 -9.69 -4.19
N ALA A 106 6.39 -9.70 -5.36
CA ALA A 106 7.42 -10.67 -5.70
C ALA A 106 8.60 -10.63 -4.71
N MET A 107 9.05 -9.44 -4.32
CA MET A 107 10.11 -9.24 -3.31
C MET A 107 9.72 -9.79 -1.93
N LYS A 108 8.44 -9.66 -1.54
CA LYS A 108 7.96 -10.21 -0.26
C LYS A 108 8.01 -11.72 -0.22
N PHE A 109 7.84 -12.38 -1.36
CA PHE A 109 7.79 -13.83 -1.49
C PHE A 109 9.05 -14.43 -2.14
N SER A 110 10.11 -13.65 -2.33
CA SER A 110 11.34 -14.11 -3.00
C SER A 110 12.15 -15.09 -2.16
N ASP A 111 12.01 -15.04 -0.83
CA ASP A 111 12.76 -15.87 0.10
C ASP A 111 11.93 -16.26 1.34
N ILE A 112 12.30 -17.40 1.93
CA ILE A 112 11.68 -17.87 3.18
C ILE A 112 12.09 -16.93 4.30
N GLY A 113 11.10 -16.39 5.02
CA GLY A 113 11.32 -15.44 6.11
C GLY A 113 11.31 -13.98 5.66
N ALA A 114 11.14 -13.70 4.36
CA ALA A 114 10.99 -12.35 3.81
C ALA A 114 12.15 -11.39 4.15
N VAL A 115 13.38 -11.92 4.23
CA VAL A 115 14.60 -11.17 4.53
C VAL A 115 14.81 -10.05 3.51
N THR A 116 14.57 -10.31 2.22
CA THR A 116 14.71 -9.28 1.18
C THR A 116 13.75 -8.12 1.42
N TRP A 117 12.50 -8.42 1.75
CA TRP A 117 11.49 -7.41 2.09
C TRP A 117 11.84 -6.64 3.37
N MET A 118 12.30 -7.33 4.41
CA MET A 118 12.70 -6.69 5.66
C MET A 118 13.89 -5.75 5.46
N ASN A 119 14.85 -6.12 4.61
CA ASN A 119 15.97 -5.26 4.24
C ASN A 119 15.51 -4.04 3.43
N PHE A 120 14.54 -4.21 2.53
CA PHE A 120 13.93 -3.08 1.82
C PHE A 120 13.28 -2.07 2.79
N ILE A 121 12.49 -2.54 3.76
CA ILE A 121 11.89 -1.66 4.77
C ILE A 121 12.96 -0.99 5.65
N ARG A 122 14.00 -1.73 6.04
CA ARG A 122 15.11 -1.20 6.83
C ARG A 122 15.83 -0.07 6.08
N LYS A 123 16.10 -0.24 4.78
CA LYS A 123 16.74 0.80 3.96
C LYS A 123 15.95 2.11 3.93
N ILE A 124 14.63 2.06 3.91
CA ILE A 124 13.80 3.29 4.00
C ILE A 124 14.09 4.07 5.29
N ILE A 125 14.34 3.37 6.39
CA ILE A 125 14.64 3.97 7.69
C ILE A 125 16.10 4.46 7.77
N GLU A 126 17.04 3.69 7.22
CA GLU A 126 18.48 3.99 7.24
C GLU A 126 18.90 5.06 6.23
N GLU A 127 18.18 5.15 5.11
CA GLU A 127 18.43 6.07 3.99
C GLU A 127 17.19 6.95 3.76
N PRO A 128 16.82 7.83 4.73
CA PRO A 128 15.60 8.61 4.64
C PRO A 128 15.66 9.62 3.49
N ILE A 129 14.54 9.78 2.77
CA ILE A 129 14.37 10.87 1.82
C ILE A 129 14.34 12.19 2.62
N ILE A 130 15.35 13.02 2.43
CA ILE A 130 15.39 14.37 3.01
C ILE A 130 14.49 15.24 2.14
N ALA A 131 13.24 15.46 2.56
CA ALA A 131 12.39 16.45 1.95
C ALA A 131 13.02 17.84 2.15
N ASP A 132 13.22 18.60 1.07
CA ASP A 132 13.68 20.00 1.14
C ASP A 132 12.81 20.75 2.13
N SER A 133 13.42 21.15 3.25
CA SER A 133 12.70 21.69 4.38
C SER A 133 12.01 22.99 4.01
N LYS A 134 10.67 22.99 4.03
CA LYS A 134 9.87 23.82 4.95
C LYS A 134 8.39 23.45 4.88
N PRO A 135 7.88 22.87 5.97
CA PRO A 135 6.62 23.33 6.53
C PRO A 135 6.92 24.06 7.84
N LYS A 136 6.37 25.26 8.02
CA LYS A 136 6.34 25.95 9.31
C LYS A 136 5.60 25.05 10.29
N HIS A 137 6.32 24.37 11.18
CA HIS A 137 5.70 23.82 12.37
C HIS A 137 5.33 25.01 13.26
N ASP A 138 4.03 25.20 13.48
CA ASP A 138 3.56 26.07 14.55
C ASP A 138 3.93 25.41 15.89
N GLU A 139 4.84 26.04 16.61
CA GLU A 139 5.31 25.63 17.94
C GLU A 139 4.29 25.96 19.05
N SER A 140 3.09 26.43 18.71
CA SER A 140 2.06 26.84 19.68
C SER A 140 1.40 25.70 20.48
N GLN A 141 1.83 24.44 20.33
CA GLN A 141 1.30 23.30 21.11
C GLN A 141 2.31 22.72 22.12
N ILE A 142 3.07 23.59 22.78
CA ILE A 142 3.80 23.29 24.03
C ILE A 142 2.81 23.28 25.21
#